data_AF-A0A2S1H0Z7-F1
#
_entry.id   AF-A0A2S1H0Z7-F1
#
_cell.length_a   1.000
_cell.length_b   1.000
_cell.length_c   1.000
_cell.angle_alpha   90.00
_cell.angle_beta   90.00
_cell.angle_gamma   90.00
#
_symmetry.space_group_name_H-M   'P 1'
#
loop_
_entity.id
_entity.type
_entity.pdbx_description
1 polymer ?
#
loop_
_entity_poly.entity_id
_entity_poly.type
_entity_poly.pdbx_seq_one_letter_code
_entity_poly.pdbx_strand_id
1 'polypeptide(L)'
;MLKLQFEHSWNKAISMKDRKEIEQLFQNTFEFKNSNIICHSIRQAINHKNQMLITVLIHNFTDGDIAFDNREVYCLLEEGSVSQKFTIPALTIPSQTSMPWTFIFEDSAEFLFTELLGVKIDE
;
A
#
# COMPACT_ATOMS: atom_id res chain seq x y z
N MET A 1 1.53 -4.38 -19.56
CA MET A 1 1.69 -5.45 -18.54
C MET A 1 2.36 -4.79 -17.36
N LEU A 2 1.84 -4.96 -16.14
CA LEU A 2 2.48 -4.38 -14.97
C LEU A 2 3.83 -5.05 -14.69
N LYS A 3 4.78 -4.31 -14.13
CA LYS A 3 6.02 -4.85 -13.57
C LYS A 3 6.02 -4.71 -12.05
N LEU A 4 6.52 -5.71 -11.32
CA LEU A 4 6.73 -5.60 -9.88
C LEU A 4 8.07 -4.91 -9.61
N GLN A 5 8.05 -3.83 -8.85
CA GLN A 5 9.23 -3.07 -8.43
C GLN A 5 9.20 -2.88 -6.92
N PHE A 6 10.37 -2.89 -6.29
CA PHE A 6 10.54 -2.58 -4.87
C PHE A 6 11.35 -1.28 -4.76
N GLU A 7 10.99 -0.42 -3.82
CA GLU A 7 11.83 0.73 -3.46
C GLU A 7 13.19 0.23 -2.95
N HIS A 8 14.27 0.99 -3.18
CA HIS A 8 15.64 0.56 -2.95
C HIS A 8 15.93 0.13 -1.51
N SER A 9 15.48 0.91 -0.53
CA SER A 9 15.64 0.63 0.90
C SER A 9 14.76 -0.55 1.32
N TRP A 10 13.52 -0.59 0.81
CA TRP A 10 12.58 -1.67 1.05
C TRP A 10 13.11 -3.02 0.55
N ASN A 11 13.71 -3.02 -0.65
CA ASN A 11 14.34 -4.19 -1.25
C ASN A 11 15.48 -4.77 -0.41
N LYS A 12 16.22 -3.92 0.31
CA LYS A 12 17.32 -4.36 1.19
C LYS A 12 16.82 -4.89 2.54
N ALA A 13 15.70 -4.34 3.03
CA ALA A 13 15.18 -4.64 4.36
C ALA A 13 14.19 -5.82 4.39
N ILE A 14 13.55 -6.13 3.25
CA ILE A 14 12.53 -7.18 3.19
C ILE A 14 13.13 -8.60 3.34
N SER A 15 12.45 -9.45 4.10
CA SER A 15 12.82 -10.86 4.21
C SER A 15 12.53 -11.63 2.91
N MET A 16 13.26 -12.71 2.66
CA MET A 16 12.99 -13.58 1.50
C MET A 16 11.59 -14.20 1.53
N LYS A 17 11.00 -14.38 2.71
CA LYS A 17 9.65 -14.91 2.87
C LYS A 17 8.62 -13.87 2.41
N ASP A 18 8.67 -12.67 2.98
CA ASP A 18 7.76 -11.59 2.61
C ASP A 18 7.87 -11.26 1.12
N ARG A 19 9.09 -11.30 0.56
CA ARG A 19 9.31 -11.07 -0.88
C ARG A 19 8.52 -12.07 -1.73
N LYS A 20 8.58 -13.36 -1.38
CA LYS A 20 7.84 -14.40 -2.10
C LYS A 20 6.33 -14.22 -1.97
N GLU A 21 5.83 -13.82 -0.80
CA GLU A 21 4.41 -13.54 -0.59
C GLU A 21 3.94 -12.39 -1.49
N ILE A 22 4.74 -11.33 -1.64
CA ILE A 22 4.42 -10.19 -2.52
C ILE A 22 4.49 -10.59 -3.99
N GLU A 23 5.49 -11.36 -4.39
CA GLU A 23 5.61 -11.88 -5.75
C GLU A 23 4.39 -12.75 -6.11
N GLN A 24 3.93 -13.61 -5.20
CA GLN A 24 2.72 -14.41 -5.37
C GLN A 24 1.46 -13.55 -5.44
N LEU A 25 1.32 -12.58 -4.53
CA LEU A 25 0.19 -11.64 -4.54
C LEU A 25 0.12 -10.92 -5.88
N PHE A 26 1.25 -10.41 -6.38
CA PHE A 26 1.34 -9.74 -7.68
C PHE A 26 0.85 -10.66 -8.82
N GLN A 27 1.30 -11.92 -8.88
CA GLN A 27 0.86 -12.87 -9.90
C GLN A 27 -0.66 -13.14 -9.85
N ASN A 28 -1.26 -13.08 -8.67
CA ASN A 28 -2.69 -13.34 -8.49
C ASN A 28 -3.58 -12.11 -8.73
N THR A 29 -2.99 -10.91 -8.84
CA THR A 29 -3.74 -9.63 -8.81
C THR A 29 -3.47 -8.72 -10.00
N PHE A 30 -2.43 -8.98 -10.81
CA PHE A 30 -2.00 -8.05 -11.87
C PHE A 30 -3.01 -7.86 -13.04
N GLU A 31 -4.04 -8.70 -13.16
CA GLU A 31 -5.01 -8.64 -14.26
C GLU A 31 -6.30 -7.88 -13.92
N PHE A 32 -6.52 -7.49 -12.67
CA PHE A 32 -7.74 -6.75 -12.30
C PHE A 32 -7.64 -5.29 -12.75
N LYS A 33 -8.31 -4.91 -13.85
CA LYS A 33 -8.27 -3.55 -14.44
C LYS A 33 -9.57 -2.76 -14.29
N ASN A 34 -10.21 -2.83 -13.13
CA ASN A 34 -11.49 -2.12 -12.92
C ASN A 34 -11.31 -0.69 -12.39
N SER A 35 -10.07 -0.28 -12.08
CA SER A 35 -9.69 1.07 -11.64
C SER A 35 -8.25 1.36 -12.05
N ASN A 36 -7.90 2.66 -12.08
CA ASN A 36 -6.58 3.19 -12.40
C ASN A 36 -5.52 2.84 -11.35
N ILE A 37 -5.92 2.83 -10.07
CA ILE A 37 -5.05 2.55 -8.94
C ILE A 37 -5.72 1.52 -8.05
N ILE A 38 -5.08 0.36 -7.85
CA ILE A 38 -5.63 -0.72 -7.01
C ILE A 38 -4.65 -1.03 -5.88
N CYS A 39 -5.16 -1.19 -4.66
CA CYS A 39 -4.38 -1.61 -3.51
C CYS A 39 -4.85 -2.97 -3.02
N HIS A 40 -3.93 -3.92 -2.90
CA HIS A 40 -4.16 -5.18 -2.19
C HIS A 40 -3.43 -5.17 -0.86
N SER A 41 -4.13 -5.44 0.24
CA SER A 41 -3.51 -5.56 1.56
C SER A 41 -2.57 -6.76 1.60
N ILE A 42 -1.38 -6.55 2.16
CA ILE A 42 -0.39 -7.58 2.46
C ILE A 42 -0.40 -7.85 3.96
N ARG A 43 -0.36 -6.80 4.77
CA ARG A 43 -0.23 -6.92 6.23
C ARG A 43 -0.77 -5.69 6.95
N GLN A 44 -1.43 -5.93 8.08
CA GLN A 44 -1.70 -4.93 9.12
C GLN A 44 -0.81 -5.25 10.33
N ALA A 45 -0.19 -4.23 10.91
CA ALA A 45 0.64 -4.37 12.11
C ALA A 45 0.49 -3.14 13.02
N ILE A 46 0.97 -3.26 14.25
CA ILE A 46 1.02 -2.16 15.22
C ILE A 46 2.48 -1.95 15.60
N ASN A 47 2.97 -0.71 15.60
CA ASN A 47 4.32 -0.40 16.07
C ASN A 47 4.35 -0.09 17.59
N HIS A 48 5.54 0.14 18.14
CA HIS A 48 5.74 0.49 19.55
C HIS A 48 5.12 1.84 19.98
N LYS A 49 4.64 2.64 19.03
CA LYS A 49 3.94 3.92 19.27
C LYS A 49 2.42 3.79 19.16
N ASN A 50 1.88 2.57 19.12
CA ASN A 50 0.45 2.34 18.93
C ASN A 50 -0.08 2.97 17.63
N GLN A 51 0.71 2.92 16.56
CA GLN A 51 0.32 3.35 15.23
C GLN A 51 0.06 2.13 14.35
N MET A 52 -0.96 2.23 13.50
CA MET A 52 -1.35 1.21 12.56
C MET A 52 -0.47 1.28 11.31
N LEU A 53 0.17 0.16 10.98
CA LEU A 53 1.03 -0.02 9.83
C LEU A 53 0.30 -0.86 8.80
N ILE A 54 -0.05 -0.26 7.67
CA ILE A 54 -0.77 -0.93 6.58
C ILE A 54 0.19 -1.11 5.42
N THR A 55 0.55 -2.37 5.15
CA THR A 55 1.37 -2.74 4.00
C THR A 55 0.47 -3.19 2.86
N VAL A 56 0.61 -2.56 1.70
CA VAL A 56 -0.18 -2.84 0.49
C VAL A 56 0.72 -3.06 -0.71
N LEU A 57 0.24 -3.85 -1.67
CA LEU A 57 0.73 -3.84 -3.04
C LEU A 57 -0.11 -2.83 -3.84
N ILE A 58 0.52 -1.77 -4.32
CA ILE A 58 -0.13 -0.72 -5.10
C ILE A 58 0.11 -1.01 -6.57
N HIS A 59 -0.95 -1.20 -7.35
CA HIS A 59 -0.91 -1.30 -8.80
C HIS A 59 -1.21 0.05 -9.42
N ASN A 60 -0.25 0.59 -10.18
CA ASN A 60 -0.45 1.73 -11.05
C ASN A 60 -0.76 1.24 -12.47
N PHE A 61 -2.04 1.23 -12.84
CA PHE A 61 -2.49 0.90 -14.20
C PHE A 61 -2.56 2.11 -15.13
N THR A 62 -2.20 3.30 -14.65
CA THR A 62 -2.21 4.52 -15.45
C THR A 62 -0.99 4.61 -16.36
N ASP A 63 -1.03 5.56 -17.29
CA ASP A 63 0.09 5.93 -18.15
C ASP A 63 1.07 6.93 -17.49
N GLY A 64 0.73 7.43 -16.28
CA GLY A 64 1.53 8.40 -15.53
C GLY A 64 2.13 7.82 -14.25
N ASP A 65 3.07 8.55 -13.68
CA ASP A 65 3.64 8.21 -12.37
C ASP A 65 2.73 8.70 -11.23
N ILE A 66 2.61 7.90 -10.17
CA ILE A 66 1.91 8.27 -8.94
C ILE A 66 2.96 8.81 -7.96
N ALA A 67 2.89 10.10 -7.66
CA ALA A 67 3.63 10.71 -6.56
C ALA A 67 2.73 10.83 -5.32
N PHE A 68 3.34 10.81 -4.14
CA PHE A 68 2.66 11.09 -2.87
C PHE A 68 3.02 12.50 -2.40
N ASP A 69 2.26 13.48 -2.86
CA ASP A 69 2.31 14.86 -2.39
C ASP A 69 0.91 15.26 -1.90
N ASN A 70 0.73 15.26 -0.58
CA ASN A 70 -0.56 15.47 0.08
C ASN A 70 -1.68 14.52 -0.41
N ARG A 71 -1.28 13.30 -0.79
CA ARG A 71 -2.13 12.24 -1.36
C ARG A 71 -2.85 11.48 -0.26
N GLU A 72 -4.17 11.39 -0.34
CA GLU A 72 -4.99 10.76 0.69
C GLU A 72 -5.06 9.24 0.48
N VAL A 73 -4.85 8.52 1.58
CA VAL A 73 -5.00 7.06 1.64
C VAL A 73 -6.12 6.75 2.62
N TYR A 74 -7.08 5.95 2.17
CA TYR A 74 -8.24 5.52 2.93
C TYR A 74 -8.13 4.04 3.26
N CYS A 75 -8.35 3.69 4.52
CA CYS A 75 -8.52 2.32 4.98
C CYS A 75 -9.97 2.10 5.39
N LEU A 76 -10.62 1.12 4.76
CA LEU A 76 -11.91 0.59 5.19
C LEU A 76 -11.65 -0.51 6.20
N LEU A 77 -12.30 -0.40 7.35
CA LEU A 77 -12.16 -1.27 8.50
C LEU A 77 -13.53 -1.84 8.87
N GLU A 78 -13.57 -2.92 9.64
CA GLU A 78 -14.85 -3.49 10.11
C GLU A 78 -15.67 -2.49 10.94
N GLU A 79 -14.99 -1.72 11.80
CA GLU A 79 -15.65 -0.77 12.73
C GLU A 79 -15.76 0.66 12.17
N GLY A 80 -15.35 0.88 10.91
CA GLY A 80 -15.43 2.20 10.29
C GLY A 80 -14.38 2.43 9.20
N SER A 81 -13.84 3.64 9.14
CA SER A 81 -12.79 3.98 8.19
C SER A 81 -11.86 5.03 8.77
N VAL A 82 -10.59 4.96 8.38
CA VAL A 82 -9.58 5.98 8.69
C VAL A 82 -8.94 6.46 7.40
N SER A 83 -8.62 7.75 7.31
CA SER A 83 -7.83 8.29 6.21
C SER A 83 -6.73 9.19 6.73
N GLN A 84 -5.66 9.30 5.95
CA GLN A 84 -4.55 10.20 6.22
C GLN A 84 -3.93 10.66 4.91
N LYS A 85 -3.49 11.92 4.87
CA LYS A 85 -2.72 12.47 3.75
C LYS A 85 -1.24 12.18 3.93
N PHE A 86 -0.60 11.76 2.84
CA PHE A 86 0.81 11.40 2.82
C PHE A 86 1.56 12.28 1.82
N THR A 87 2.63 12.91 2.32
CA THR A 87 3.68 13.50 1.49
C THR A 87 4.95 12.67 1.69
N ILE A 88 5.32 11.89 0.68
CA ILE A 88 6.44 10.93 0.72
C ILE A 88 7.30 11.16 -0.53
N PRO A 89 8.27 12.09 -0.49
CA PRO A 89 9.09 12.43 -1.67
C PRO A 89 9.89 11.25 -2.25
N ALA A 90 10.19 10.24 -1.44
CA ALA A 90 10.92 9.04 -1.87
C ALA A 90 10.03 8.00 -2.56
N LEU A 91 8.70 8.14 -2.51
CA LEU A 91 7.75 7.20 -3.10
C LEU A 91 7.14 7.78 -4.37
N THR A 92 7.68 7.34 -5.50
CA THR A 92 7.06 7.50 -6.82
C THR A 92 6.82 6.11 -7.39
N ILE A 93 5.57 5.80 -7.73
CA ILE A 93 5.20 4.54 -8.36
C ILE A 93 5.10 4.78 -9.87
N PRO A 94 6.05 4.27 -10.66
CA PRO A 94 6.05 4.57 -12.09
C PRO A 94 4.80 4.05 -12.79
N SER A 95 4.50 4.63 -13.95
CA SER A 95 3.52 4.09 -14.89
C SER A 95 3.66 2.58 -15.06
N GLN A 96 2.53 1.88 -15.15
CA GLN A 96 2.45 0.42 -15.34
C GLN A 96 3.31 -0.38 -14.35
N THR A 97 3.37 0.04 -13.08
CA THR A 97 4.21 -0.59 -12.05
C THR A 97 3.39 -0.98 -10.83
N SER A 98 3.73 -2.13 -10.24
CA SER A 98 3.26 -2.55 -8.93
C SER A 98 4.37 -2.37 -7.92
N MET A 99 4.08 -1.72 -6.79
CA MET A 99 5.08 -1.48 -5.75
C MET A 99 4.47 -1.73 -4.36
N PRO A 100 5.14 -2.51 -3.49
CA PRO A 100 4.72 -2.63 -2.11
C PRO A 100 5.12 -1.39 -1.33
N TRP A 101 4.25 -0.94 -0.43
CA TRP A 101 4.54 0.16 0.49
C TRP A 101 3.85 -0.04 1.83
N THR A 102 4.47 0.47 2.90
CA THR A 102 3.88 0.50 4.24
C THR A 102 3.51 1.92 4.62
N PHE A 103 2.22 2.20 4.78
CA PHE A 103 1.71 3.45 5.34
C PHE A 103 1.65 3.36 6.87
N ILE A 104 2.03 4.44 7.54
CA ILE A 104 1.94 4.58 9.00
C ILE A 104 0.87 5.62 9.28
N PHE A 105 -0.24 5.18 9.88
CA PHE A 105 -1.33 6.07 10.30
C PHE A 105 -1.03 6.58 11.71
N GLU A 106 -0.94 7.89 11.88
CA GLU A 106 -0.52 8.51 13.14
C GLU A 106 -1.65 8.50 14.17
N ASP A 107 -2.86 8.89 13.76
CA ASP A 107 -4.05 8.98 14.61
C ASP A 107 -4.95 7.74 14.46
N SER A 108 -4.38 6.56 14.69
CA SER A 108 -5.07 5.27 14.47
C SER A 108 -5.34 4.47 15.75
N ALA A 109 -5.22 5.10 16.93
CA ALA A 109 -5.29 4.38 18.21
C ALA A 109 -6.64 3.66 18.42
N GLU A 110 -7.72 4.24 17.91
CA GLU A 110 -9.08 3.66 17.98
C GLU A 110 -9.25 2.44 17.06
N PHE A 111 -8.34 2.23 16.11
CA PHE A 111 -8.46 1.24 15.04
C PHE A 111 -7.43 0.11 15.11
N LEU A 112 -6.70 -0.02 16.22
CA LEU A 112 -5.55 -0.94 16.30
C LEU A 112 -5.92 -2.42 16.19
N PHE A 113 -7.14 -2.79 16.57
CA PHE A 113 -7.59 -4.18 16.60
C PHE A 113 -8.77 -4.48 15.67
N THR A 114 -9.12 -3.55 14.77
CA THR A 114 -10.17 -3.76 13.78
C THR A 114 -9.61 -4.36 12.49
N GLU A 115 -10.39 -5.22 11.84
CA GLU A 115 -10.01 -5.90 10.61
C GLU A 115 -9.96 -4.93 9.42
N LEU A 116 -8.87 -4.96 8.66
CA LEU A 116 -8.75 -4.22 7.40
C LEU A 116 -9.53 -4.90 6.28
N LEU A 117 -10.58 -4.23 5.80
CA LEU A 117 -11.42 -4.69 4.68
C LEU A 117 -10.91 -4.23 3.32
N GLY A 118 -10.19 -3.10 3.26
CA GLY A 118 -9.64 -2.61 2.00
C GLY A 118 -8.87 -1.30 2.13
N VAL A 119 -8.11 -0.97 1.09
CA VAL A 119 -7.34 0.28 1.00
C VAL A 119 -7.62 0.95 -0.34
N LYS A 120 -7.76 2.27 -0.33
CA LYS A 120 -7.89 3.11 -1.53
C LYS A 120 -6.93 4.28 -1.44
N ILE A 121 -6.43 4.71 -2.58
CA ILE A 121 -5.64 5.93 -2.73
C ILE A 121 -6.46 6.86 -3.62
N ASP A 122 -6.44 8.16 -3.35
CA ASP A 122 -7.02 9.12 -4.28
C ASP A 122 -6.41 8.98 -5.70
N GLU A 123 -7.25 9.12 -6.72
CA GLU A 123 -6.82 9.09 -8.13
C GLU A 123 -6.24 10.45 -8.54
#